data_AF-A0A4S9A095-F1
#
_entry.id   AF-A0A4S9A095-F1
#
_cell.length_a   1.000
_cell.length_b   1.000
_cell.length_c   1.000
_cell.angle_alpha   90.00
_cell.angle_beta   90.00
_cell.angle_gamma   90.00
#
_symmetry.space_group_name_H-M   'P 1'
#
loop_
_entity.id
_entity.type
_entity.pdbx_description
1 polymer ?
#
loop_
_entity_poly.entity_id
_entity_poly.type
_entity_poly.pdbx_seq_one_letter_code
_entity_poly.pdbx_strand_id
1 'polypeptide(L)'
;MVGVATTILANWLLFSATFAQAATSDPTQQLGGNSPWFPGPDVNDITYEVPDGCSVDMAAFVSRHGSRYPDTGAYNQWVALAAKIQAAQFTATGDYSFLQTWKPVLSNPAVQIADISIGGYKELYDMGVSYRWRYPDFYTENTAFSVFANQYPNAPRVVNSARLFARGYLGPNSTYGDVYVIKSTDPKSIANSLAPSDSCPTYSDNGGGANLTAWNNLYLPAVTKRVNSHIHGNLNFTDSDVSIFPYLCGFETQITGRESPWCNIFNEDELRKYEYAQDLRYYYGSGPGSGKNYTLMQPVLNAIVQRLVDGPNKTYVNSNGQSWTPGPLIPMFTNDGQINQLAAEIGVFDQQKPLPNNKIPNDQIFVASNYVTMRGTIGFERLSCSNKKYVRIVLNDAVYPVPSCQNGPGKSCPLESYAALIAQKSKSQGSLVQTCGLTNSTGAASTNTATFLVDNALSWEYVVKP
;
A
#
# COMPACT_ATOMS: atom_id res chain seq x y z
N MET A 1 36.81 35.17 -59.36
CA MET A 1 37.78 34.56 -58.43
C MET A 1 36.97 34.04 -57.25
N VAL A 2 36.36 32.86 -57.38
CA VAL A 2 36.80 31.60 -56.74
C VAL A 2 37.24 31.78 -55.28
N GLY A 3 36.43 31.26 -54.36
CA GLY A 3 36.73 31.14 -52.94
C GLY A 3 35.73 30.17 -52.31
N VAL A 4 36.01 28.88 -52.50
CA VAL A 4 35.21 27.74 -52.02
C VAL A 4 35.26 27.67 -50.49
N ALA A 5 34.09 27.64 -49.86
CA ALA A 5 33.95 27.34 -48.43
C ALA A 5 33.84 25.81 -48.25
N THR A 6 34.89 25.20 -47.72
CA THR A 6 34.94 23.79 -47.34
C THR A 6 34.39 23.62 -45.92
N THR A 7 33.17 23.11 -45.79
CA THR A 7 32.62 22.62 -44.52
C THR A 7 33.13 21.21 -44.27
N ILE A 8 33.93 21.04 -43.22
CA ILE A 8 34.37 19.72 -42.72
C ILE A 8 33.25 19.19 -41.81
N LEU A 9 32.52 18.18 -42.28
CA LEU A 9 31.64 17.36 -41.45
C LEU A 9 32.49 16.27 -40.78
N ALA A 10 32.75 16.42 -39.49
CA ALA A 10 33.34 15.37 -38.66
C ALA A 10 32.24 14.39 -38.22
N ASN A 11 32.18 13.22 -38.85
CA ASN A 11 31.36 12.09 -38.39
C ASN A 11 32.01 11.47 -37.15
N TRP A 12 31.43 11.68 -35.98
CA TRP A 12 31.72 10.93 -34.77
C TRP A 12 30.79 9.70 -34.72
N LEU A 13 31.30 8.56 -35.20
CA LEU A 13 30.70 7.25 -34.93
C LEU A 13 31.07 6.85 -33.50
N LEU A 14 30.19 7.14 -32.54
CA LEU A 14 30.25 6.55 -31.21
C LEU A 14 29.72 5.12 -31.29
N PHE A 15 30.63 4.15 -31.27
CA PHE A 15 30.27 2.76 -30.99
C PHE A 15 29.87 2.66 -29.51
N SER A 16 28.57 2.71 -29.24
CA SER A 16 28.02 2.33 -27.95
C SER A 16 28.06 0.81 -27.84
N ALA A 17 29.12 0.27 -27.23
CA ALA A 17 29.11 -1.10 -26.75
C ALA A 17 28.13 -1.19 -25.57
N THR A 18 26.88 -1.58 -25.84
CA THR A 18 25.93 -1.96 -24.80
C THR A 18 26.37 -3.29 -24.23
N PHE A 19 27.16 -3.26 -23.15
CA PHE A 19 27.17 -4.36 -22.21
C PHE A 19 25.79 -4.39 -21.58
N ALA A 20 24.97 -5.37 -21.97
CA ALA A 20 23.77 -5.71 -21.23
C ALA A 20 24.22 -6.28 -19.88
N GLN A 21 24.43 -5.39 -18.91
CA GLN A 21 24.40 -5.77 -17.50
C GLN A 21 22.98 -6.34 -17.29
N ALA A 22 22.87 -7.61 -16.95
CA ALA A 22 21.59 -8.14 -16.44
C ALA A 22 21.16 -7.18 -15.32
N ALA A 23 20.02 -6.52 -15.48
CA ALA A 23 19.52 -5.60 -14.47
C ALA A 23 19.30 -6.42 -13.20
N THR A 24 20.19 -6.26 -12.22
CA THR A 24 20.02 -6.84 -10.89
C THR A 24 18.74 -6.26 -10.32
N SER A 25 17.77 -7.10 -9.97
CA SER A 25 16.51 -6.68 -9.38
C SER A 25 16.77 -5.80 -8.15
N ASP A 26 16.14 -4.63 -8.08
CA ASP A 26 16.20 -3.75 -6.90
C ASP A 26 15.71 -4.53 -5.66
N PRO A 27 16.57 -4.77 -4.66
CA PRO A 27 16.23 -5.61 -3.52
C PRO A 27 15.08 -5.03 -2.70
N THR A 28 14.85 -3.72 -2.78
CA THR A 28 13.78 -3.05 -2.05
C THR A 28 12.39 -3.33 -2.61
N GLN A 29 12.28 -3.95 -3.79
CA GLN A 29 11.01 -4.29 -4.45
C GLN A 29 10.49 -5.69 -4.11
N GLN A 30 11.24 -6.47 -3.33
CA GLN A 30 10.90 -7.85 -2.92
C GLN A 30 10.84 -8.00 -1.39
N LEU A 31 10.34 -6.96 -0.71
CA LEU A 31 10.27 -6.90 0.75
C LEU A 31 8.82 -6.89 1.29
N GLY A 32 7.86 -7.30 0.48
CA GLY A 32 6.42 -7.27 0.76
C GLY A 32 5.98 -5.89 1.23
N GLY A 33 5.26 -5.86 2.36
CA GLY A 33 4.82 -4.62 2.99
C GLY A 33 5.93 -3.78 3.66
N ASN A 34 7.19 -4.23 3.64
CA ASN A 34 8.32 -3.44 4.14
C ASN A 34 9.04 -2.67 3.02
N SER A 35 8.68 -2.94 1.76
CA SER A 35 9.19 -2.21 0.62
C SER A 35 8.81 -0.73 0.73
N PRO A 36 9.75 0.21 0.50
CA PRO A 36 9.42 1.57 0.10
C PRO A 36 8.48 1.54 -1.12
N TRP A 37 7.78 2.64 -1.39
CA TRP A 37 6.86 2.63 -2.52
C TRP A 37 7.58 2.52 -3.86
N PHE A 38 7.07 1.65 -4.74
CA PHE A 38 7.40 1.60 -6.16
C PHE A 38 6.13 1.35 -6.98
N PRO A 39 6.07 1.76 -8.27
CA PRO A 39 4.99 1.38 -9.16
C PRO A 39 4.94 -0.13 -9.32
N GLY A 40 3.76 -0.72 -9.14
CA GLY A 40 3.53 -2.14 -9.33
C GLY A 40 3.92 -2.59 -10.75
N PRO A 41 4.45 -3.81 -10.90
CA PRO A 41 4.77 -4.34 -12.22
C PRO A 41 3.50 -4.56 -13.06
N ASP A 42 3.59 -4.31 -14.36
CA ASP A 42 2.53 -4.70 -15.30
C ASP A 42 2.53 -6.22 -15.52
N VAL A 43 1.93 -6.94 -14.58
CA VAL A 43 1.79 -8.41 -14.62
C VAL A 43 0.61 -8.88 -15.48
N ASN A 44 -0.21 -7.95 -15.99
CA ASN A 44 -1.44 -8.26 -16.73
C ASN A 44 -1.36 -7.91 -18.23
N ASP A 45 -0.24 -7.31 -18.65
CA ASP A 45 -0.02 -6.78 -20.00
C ASP A 45 -1.12 -5.76 -20.35
N ILE A 46 -1.28 -4.76 -19.47
CA ILE A 46 -2.25 -3.68 -19.57
C ILE A 46 -1.60 -2.36 -19.16
N THR A 47 -1.44 -1.46 -20.12
CA THR A 47 -0.93 -0.12 -19.88
C THR A 47 -1.78 0.66 -18.88
N TYR A 48 -1.15 1.47 -18.02
CA TYR A 48 -1.85 2.33 -17.08
C TYR A 48 -2.59 3.52 -17.74
N GLU A 49 -2.22 3.85 -18.98
CA GLU A 49 -2.85 4.92 -19.75
C GLU A 49 -4.36 4.74 -19.92
N VAL A 50 -5.10 5.85 -19.99
CA VAL A 50 -6.55 5.81 -20.24
C VAL A 50 -6.79 5.23 -21.63
N PRO A 51 -7.67 4.22 -21.81
CA PRO A 51 -7.93 3.65 -23.12
C PRO A 51 -8.45 4.68 -24.13
N ASP A 52 -8.10 4.50 -25.41
CA ASP A 52 -8.53 5.39 -26.48
C ASP A 52 -10.06 5.56 -26.51
N GLY A 53 -10.52 6.82 -26.62
CA GLY A 53 -11.94 7.16 -26.63
C GLY A 53 -12.61 7.13 -25.24
N CYS A 54 -11.84 6.94 -24.16
CA CYS A 54 -12.29 7.06 -22.78
C CYS A 54 -11.71 8.31 -22.10
N SER A 55 -12.38 8.75 -21.04
CA SER A 55 -11.84 9.68 -20.03
C SER A 55 -12.10 9.15 -18.63
N VAL A 56 -11.32 9.58 -17.65
CA VAL A 56 -11.62 9.32 -16.23
C VAL A 56 -12.45 10.51 -15.72
N ASP A 57 -13.69 10.27 -15.29
CA ASP A 57 -14.58 11.35 -14.79
C ASP A 57 -14.70 11.39 -13.26
N MET A 58 -14.20 10.36 -12.59
CA MET A 58 -14.15 10.24 -11.14
C MET A 58 -13.10 9.21 -10.74
N ALA A 59 -12.42 9.41 -9.61
CA ALA A 59 -11.50 8.43 -9.05
C ALA A 59 -11.59 8.39 -7.52
N ALA A 60 -11.41 7.20 -6.95
CA ALA A 60 -11.22 7.01 -5.53
C ALA A 60 -9.93 6.23 -5.31
N PHE A 61 -9.25 6.46 -4.19
CA PHE A 61 -8.17 5.58 -3.78
C PHE A 61 -8.15 5.38 -2.28
N VAL A 62 -7.77 4.17 -1.86
CA VAL A 62 -7.43 3.86 -0.47
C VAL A 62 -5.94 3.58 -0.43
N SER A 63 -5.21 4.40 0.31
CA SER A 63 -3.76 4.31 0.46
C SER A 63 -3.40 3.92 1.89
N ARG A 64 -2.41 3.05 2.04
CA ARG A 64 -1.65 2.92 3.27
C ARG A 64 -0.99 4.27 3.59
N HIS A 65 -0.69 4.50 4.85
CA HIS A 65 0.30 5.50 5.24
C HIS A 65 1.62 5.34 4.44
N GLY A 66 2.37 6.44 4.27
CA GLY A 66 3.70 6.41 3.63
C GLY A 66 4.75 5.67 4.45
N SER A 67 5.98 5.63 3.95
CA SER A 67 7.14 5.09 4.66
C SER A 67 7.26 5.72 6.06
N ARG A 68 7.63 4.89 7.03
CA ARG A 68 7.57 5.22 8.45
C ARG A 68 8.79 4.74 9.21
N TYR A 69 9.00 5.30 10.39
CA TYR A 69 9.91 4.69 11.36
C TYR A 69 9.30 3.38 11.93
N PRO A 70 10.13 2.47 12.47
CA PRO A 70 9.66 1.24 13.08
C PRO A 70 8.73 1.52 14.26
N ASP A 71 7.84 0.57 14.56
CA ASP A 71 7.13 0.57 15.84
C ASP A 71 8.09 0.15 16.96
N THR A 72 7.73 0.43 18.22
CA THR A 72 8.59 0.16 19.39
C THR A 72 9.12 -1.27 19.42
N GLY A 73 8.28 -2.26 19.12
CA GLY A 73 8.68 -3.68 19.11
C GLY A 73 9.77 -3.99 18.07
N ALA A 74 9.61 -3.50 16.84
CA ALA A 74 10.60 -3.68 15.78
C ALA A 74 11.90 -2.92 16.09
N TYR A 75 11.81 -1.69 16.61
CA TYR A 75 13.01 -0.94 16.99
C TYR A 75 13.80 -1.61 18.12
N ASN A 76 13.11 -2.21 19.10
CA ASN A 76 13.76 -2.99 20.15
C ASN A 76 14.52 -4.21 19.58
N GLN A 77 14.00 -4.85 18.53
CA GLN A 77 14.72 -5.91 17.83
C GLN A 77 16.01 -5.38 17.17
N TRP A 78 15.98 -4.18 16.58
CA TRP A 78 17.16 -3.58 15.96
C TRP A 78 18.23 -3.23 16.99
N VAL A 79 17.81 -2.66 18.13
CA VAL A 79 18.72 -2.35 19.24
C VAL A 79 19.34 -3.63 19.81
N ALA A 80 18.56 -4.70 19.98
CA ALA A 80 19.07 -5.99 20.46
C ALA A 80 20.06 -6.61 19.47
N LEU A 81 19.76 -6.56 18.16
CA LEU A 81 20.67 -7.01 17.11
C LEU A 81 21.99 -6.21 17.14
N ALA A 82 21.91 -4.89 17.30
CA ALA A 82 23.09 -4.02 17.36
C ALA A 82 23.96 -4.34 18.58
N ALA A 83 23.33 -4.52 19.75
CA ALA A 83 24.03 -4.92 20.97
C ALA A 83 24.71 -6.28 20.83
N LYS A 84 24.04 -7.26 20.19
CA LYS A 84 24.61 -8.57 19.89
C LYS A 84 25.84 -8.48 18.98
N ILE A 85 25.77 -7.69 17.91
CA ILE A 85 26.89 -7.49 16.98
C ILE A 85 28.07 -6.81 17.70
N GLN A 86 27.81 -5.75 18.47
CA GLN A 86 28.83 -4.96 19.17
C GLN A 86 29.51 -5.72 20.33
N ALA A 87 28.83 -6.68 20.94
CA ALA A 87 29.39 -7.53 22.00
C ALA A 87 30.32 -8.64 21.46
N ALA A 88 30.25 -8.94 20.16
CA ALA A 88 31.02 -10.02 19.55
C ALA A 88 32.42 -9.55 19.09
N GLN A 89 33.35 -10.50 19.00
CA GLN A 89 34.68 -10.36 18.40
C GLN A 89 34.70 -11.16 17.11
N PHE A 90 34.64 -10.46 15.98
CA PHE A 90 34.55 -11.08 14.65
C PHE A 90 35.24 -10.24 13.57
N THR A 91 35.55 -10.89 12.47
CA THR A 91 35.89 -10.25 11.20
C THR A 91 34.83 -10.60 10.16
N ALA A 92 34.50 -9.62 9.32
CA ALA A 92 33.57 -9.77 8.21
C ALA A 92 34.11 -8.95 7.04
N THR A 93 33.95 -9.45 5.82
CA THR A 93 34.48 -8.83 4.60
C THR A 93 33.41 -8.70 3.53
N GLY A 94 33.68 -7.95 2.46
CA GLY A 94 32.71 -7.68 1.40
C GLY A 94 31.45 -7.01 1.95
N ASP A 95 30.28 -7.48 1.51
CA ASP A 95 28.97 -6.93 1.91
C ASP A 95 28.66 -7.04 3.41
N TYR A 96 29.46 -7.78 4.17
CA TYR A 96 29.29 -7.95 5.62
C TYR A 96 30.18 -7.00 6.45
N SER A 97 31.10 -6.24 5.84
CA SER A 97 32.06 -5.41 6.58
C SER A 97 31.40 -4.30 7.39
N PHE A 98 30.23 -3.81 6.96
CA PHE A 98 29.49 -2.76 7.65
C PHE A 98 29.05 -3.15 9.06
N LEU A 99 28.91 -4.46 9.35
CA LEU A 99 28.47 -4.97 10.66
C LEU A 99 29.32 -4.42 11.81
N GLN A 100 30.62 -4.19 11.59
CA GLN A 100 31.53 -3.67 12.63
C GLN A 100 31.15 -2.25 13.11
N THR A 101 30.53 -1.46 12.25
CA THR A 101 30.18 -0.06 12.52
C THR A 101 28.66 0.17 12.55
N TRP A 102 27.87 -0.88 12.34
CA TRP A 102 26.43 -0.75 12.22
C TRP A 102 25.79 -0.37 13.55
N LYS A 103 24.81 0.52 13.46
CA LYS A 103 23.94 0.94 14.55
C LYS A 103 22.57 1.28 13.96
N PRO A 104 21.47 1.17 14.74
CA PRO A 104 20.15 1.55 14.27
C PRO A 104 20.11 3.01 13.80
N VAL A 105 19.39 3.27 12.71
CA VAL A 105 19.43 4.57 12.00
C VAL A 105 18.63 5.70 12.65
N LEU A 106 17.85 5.42 13.71
CA LEU A 106 17.03 6.45 14.36
C LEU A 106 17.91 7.43 15.15
N SER A 107 17.79 8.71 14.84
CA SER A 107 18.54 9.79 15.49
C SER A 107 17.87 10.31 16.76
N ASN A 108 16.54 10.25 16.84
CA ASN A 108 15.75 10.62 18.00
C ASN A 108 14.53 9.69 18.14
N PRO A 109 14.74 8.47 18.67
CA PRO A 109 13.68 7.47 18.76
C PRO A 109 12.42 7.94 19.50
N ALA A 110 12.57 8.83 20.49
CA ALA A 110 11.47 9.32 21.33
C ALA A 110 10.37 10.05 20.53
N VAL A 111 10.72 10.69 19.41
CA VAL A 111 9.76 11.41 18.55
C VAL A 111 9.56 10.75 17.19
N GLN A 112 10.46 9.85 16.78
CA GLN A 112 10.42 9.21 15.46
C GLN A 112 9.56 7.95 15.45
N ILE A 113 9.59 7.13 16.51
CA ILE A 113 8.95 5.81 16.51
C ILE A 113 7.50 5.88 16.02
N ALA A 114 7.16 4.97 15.11
CA ALA A 114 5.85 4.81 14.48
C ALA A 114 5.31 5.98 13.65
N ASP A 115 5.98 7.14 13.58
CA ASP A 115 5.59 8.27 12.72
C ASP A 115 6.15 8.12 11.29
N ILE A 116 5.67 8.95 10.36
CA ILE A 116 6.13 9.00 8.97
C ILE A 116 7.59 9.45 8.91
N SER A 117 8.38 8.78 8.07
CA SER A 117 9.79 9.07 7.85
C SER A 117 10.00 10.14 6.77
N ILE A 118 11.24 10.57 6.59
CA ILE A 118 11.60 11.51 5.52
C ILE A 118 11.27 10.91 4.13
N GLY A 119 11.54 9.61 3.92
CA GLY A 119 11.10 8.90 2.71
C GLY A 119 9.60 8.96 2.52
N GLY A 120 8.82 8.76 3.58
CA GLY A 120 7.36 8.88 3.54
C GLY A 120 6.88 10.29 3.22
N TYR A 121 7.56 11.34 3.72
CA TYR A 121 7.25 12.73 3.37
C TYR A 121 7.33 12.95 1.87
N LYS A 122 8.42 12.47 1.26
CA LYS A 122 8.62 12.53 -0.19
C LYS A 122 7.54 11.74 -0.93
N GLU A 123 7.35 10.47 -0.59
CA GLU A 123 6.37 9.58 -1.23
C GLU A 123 4.97 10.18 -1.29
N LEU A 124 4.51 10.77 -0.18
CA LEU A 124 3.15 11.27 -0.04
C LEU A 124 2.96 12.64 -0.70
N TYR A 125 3.96 13.52 -0.62
CA TYR A 125 3.93 14.78 -1.34
C TYR A 125 3.94 14.55 -2.86
N ASP A 126 4.83 13.69 -3.34
CA ASP A 126 4.92 13.31 -4.75
C ASP A 126 3.64 12.62 -5.22
N MET A 127 3.01 11.78 -4.39
CA MET A 127 1.69 11.20 -4.69
C MET A 127 0.64 12.28 -4.96
N GLY A 128 0.61 13.35 -4.16
CA GLY A 128 -0.29 14.48 -4.37
C GLY A 128 -0.07 15.14 -5.74
N VAL A 129 1.19 15.41 -6.10
CA VAL A 129 1.55 15.99 -7.40
C VAL A 129 1.17 15.04 -8.55
N SER A 130 1.49 13.76 -8.44
CA SER A 130 1.18 12.76 -9.46
C SER A 130 -0.33 12.65 -9.72
N TYR A 131 -1.16 12.68 -8.68
CA TYR A 131 -2.62 12.67 -8.84
C TYR A 131 -3.15 13.96 -9.48
N ARG A 132 -2.54 15.11 -9.20
CA ARG A 132 -2.89 16.38 -9.85
C ARG A 132 -2.58 16.35 -11.34
N TRP A 133 -1.45 15.75 -11.75
CA TRP A 133 -1.11 15.54 -13.16
C TRP A 133 -1.99 14.49 -13.83
N ARG A 134 -2.32 13.42 -13.12
CA ARG A 134 -3.10 12.32 -13.67
C ARG A 134 -4.55 12.68 -13.95
N TYR A 135 -5.11 13.58 -13.13
CA TYR A 135 -6.48 14.07 -13.25
C TYR A 135 -6.51 15.61 -13.22
N PRO A 136 -6.03 16.28 -14.29
CA PRO A 136 -5.84 17.73 -14.30
C PRO A 136 -7.15 18.52 -14.09
N ASP A 137 -8.28 17.95 -14.51
CA ASP A 137 -9.60 18.59 -14.42
C ASP A 137 -10.33 18.34 -13.09
N PHE A 138 -9.75 17.56 -12.16
CA PHE A 138 -10.44 17.17 -10.92
C PHE A 138 -10.37 18.22 -9.81
N TYR A 139 -9.55 19.26 -9.97
CA TYR A 139 -9.41 20.31 -8.98
C TYR A 139 -9.36 21.69 -9.64
N THR A 140 -10.20 22.58 -9.13
CA THR A 140 -10.15 24.01 -9.43
C THR A 140 -9.35 24.69 -8.33
N GLU A 141 -8.36 25.48 -8.70
CA GLU A 141 -7.47 26.11 -7.72
C GLU A 141 -8.21 26.93 -6.66
N ASN A 142 -7.73 26.84 -5.42
CA ASN A 142 -8.29 27.55 -4.27
C ASN A 142 -9.77 27.23 -3.99
N THR A 143 -10.21 26.00 -4.32
CA THR A 143 -11.53 25.47 -3.93
C THR A 143 -11.40 24.41 -2.84
N ALA A 144 -12.47 24.16 -2.09
CA ALA A 144 -12.49 23.19 -1.01
C ALA A 144 -12.11 21.78 -1.51
N PHE A 145 -11.27 21.09 -0.76
CA PHE A 145 -10.82 19.72 -1.09
C PHE A 145 -10.90 18.83 0.14
N SER A 146 -11.52 17.66 0.02
CA SER A 146 -11.74 16.73 1.13
C SER A 146 -10.81 15.54 1.01
N VAL A 147 -10.16 15.19 2.12
CA VAL A 147 -9.33 13.99 2.28
C VAL A 147 -9.84 13.23 3.50
N PHE A 148 -9.86 11.90 3.47
CA PHE A 148 -10.28 11.07 4.59
C PHE A 148 -9.10 10.31 5.16
N ALA A 149 -9.01 10.23 6.48
CA ALA A 149 -7.96 9.48 7.18
C ALA A 149 -8.52 8.73 8.38
N ASN A 150 -8.07 7.50 8.57
CA ASN A 150 -8.33 6.78 9.81
C ASN A 150 -7.54 7.37 10.99
N GLN A 151 -8.17 7.54 12.16
CA GLN A 151 -7.45 7.82 13.38
C GLN A 151 -6.79 6.53 13.90
N TYR A 152 -5.52 6.31 13.56
CA TYR A 152 -4.77 5.22 14.15
C TYR A 152 -4.38 5.55 15.61
N PRO A 153 -4.79 4.75 16.62
CA PRO A 153 -4.64 5.14 18.03
C PRO A 153 -3.20 5.29 18.50
N ASN A 154 -2.26 4.54 17.90
CA ASN A 154 -0.90 4.44 18.43
C ASN A 154 0.10 5.40 17.77
N ALA A 155 -0.26 6.05 16.65
CA ALA A 155 0.63 6.98 15.94
C ALA A 155 -0.14 7.87 14.96
N PRO A 156 0.27 9.13 14.75
CA PRO A 156 -0.39 10.06 13.82
C PRO A 156 -0.14 9.74 12.34
N ARG A 157 0.61 8.67 12.02
CA ARG A 157 1.14 8.39 10.68
C ARG A 157 0.11 8.41 9.55
N VAL A 158 -1.11 7.91 9.79
CA VAL A 158 -2.16 7.87 8.77
C VAL A 158 -2.69 9.28 8.49
N VAL A 159 -2.93 10.07 9.54
CA VAL A 159 -3.37 11.47 9.44
C VAL A 159 -2.28 12.35 8.82
N ASN A 160 -1.02 12.15 9.23
CA ASN A 160 0.12 12.85 8.65
C ASN A 160 0.31 12.48 7.16
N SER A 161 -0.03 11.26 6.76
CA SER A 161 -0.01 10.86 5.35
C SER A 161 -1.01 11.63 4.51
N ALA A 162 -2.26 11.72 5.00
CA ALA A 162 -3.32 12.51 4.36
C ALA A 162 -2.95 13.99 4.23
N ARG A 163 -2.33 14.56 5.28
CA ARG A 163 -1.80 15.94 5.29
C ARG A 163 -0.76 16.19 4.21
N LEU A 164 0.26 15.32 4.14
CA LEU A 164 1.35 15.43 3.15
C LEU A 164 0.84 15.28 1.71
N PHE A 165 -0.08 14.33 1.49
CA PHE A 165 -0.77 14.20 0.20
C PHE A 165 -1.51 15.48 -0.18
N ALA A 166 -2.32 16.04 0.74
CA ALA A 166 -3.06 17.26 0.48
C ALA A 166 -2.14 18.46 0.18
N ARG A 167 -0.98 18.57 0.84
CA ARG A 167 0.03 19.60 0.53
C ARG A 167 0.61 19.43 -0.87
N GLY A 168 0.89 18.21 -1.30
CA GLY A 168 1.36 17.92 -2.66
C GLY A 168 0.31 18.20 -3.72
N TYR A 169 -0.95 17.84 -3.45
CA TYR A 169 -2.06 17.98 -4.39
C TYR A 169 -2.53 19.43 -4.55
N LEU A 170 -2.62 20.18 -3.46
CA LEU A 170 -3.12 21.57 -3.44
C LEU A 170 -2.01 22.63 -3.61
N GLY A 171 -0.75 22.24 -3.44
CA GLY A 171 0.39 23.15 -3.54
C GLY A 171 0.46 24.18 -2.40
N PRO A 172 1.02 25.38 -2.66
CA PRO A 172 1.35 26.35 -1.61
C PRO A 172 0.17 26.82 -0.75
N ASN A 173 -1.05 26.83 -1.31
CA ASN A 173 -2.26 27.23 -0.57
C ASN A 173 -3.10 26.03 -0.14
N SER A 174 -2.49 25.08 0.56
CA SER A 174 -3.15 23.87 1.04
C SER A 174 -4.20 24.12 2.14
N THR A 175 -4.45 25.36 2.54
CA THR A 175 -5.45 25.71 3.58
C THR A 175 -6.90 25.41 3.15
N TYR A 176 -7.15 25.29 1.85
CA TYR A 176 -8.43 24.84 1.28
C TYR A 176 -8.70 23.34 1.43
N GLY A 177 -7.69 22.57 1.82
CA GLY A 177 -7.86 21.17 2.16
C GLY A 177 -8.44 20.99 3.57
N ASP A 178 -9.34 20.03 3.70
CA ASP A 178 -9.82 19.50 4.98
C ASP A 178 -9.56 18.00 5.01
N VAL A 179 -8.82 17.56 6.03
CA VAL A 179 -8.63 16.14 6.34
C VAL A 179 -9.67 15.74 7.40
N TYR A 180 -10.69 15.00 6.96
CA TYR A 180 -11.70 14.39 7.82
C TYR A 180 -11.11 13.14 8.47
N VAL A 181 -10.80 13.26 9.76
CA VAL A 181 -10.21 12.19 10.56
C VAL A 181 -11.32 11.40 11.25
N ILE A 182 -11.47 10.14 10.87
CA ILE A 182 -12.52 9.25 11.36
C ILE A 182 -12.01 8.44 12.54
N LYS A 183 -12.72 8.48 13.67
CA LYS A 183 -12.33 7.76 14.89
C LYS A 183 -12.81 6.31 14.84
N SER A 184 -11.99 5.39 14.31
CA SER A 184 -12.37 3.97 14.15
C SER A 184 -12.65 3.23 15.45
N THR A 185 -12.23 3.75 16.60
CA THR A 185 -12.48 3.18 17.93
C THR A 185 -13.73 3.77 18.61
N ASP A 186 -14.41 4.74 17.99
CA ASP A 186 -15.68 5.23 18.52
C ASP A 186 -16.77 4.18 18.29
N PRO A 187 -17.55 3.78 19.31
CA PRO A 187 -18.63 2.79 19.15
C PRO A 187 -19.66 3.14 18.07
N LYS A 188 -19.83 4.42 17.73
CA LYS A 188 -20.74 4.86 16.65
C LYS A 188 -20.17 4.65 15.24
N SER A 189 -18.86 4.41 15.14
CA SER A 189 -18.13 4.24 13.88
C SER A 189 -18.10 2.79 13.36
N ILE A 190 -18.77 1.85 14.03
CA ILE A 190 -18.84 0.44 13.61
C ILE A 190 -19.34 0.35 12.17
N ALA A 191 -18.56 -0.32 11.31
CA ALA A 191 -18.80 -0.41 9.86
C ALA A 191 -18.83 0.95 9.12
N ASN A 192 -18.40 2.03 9.77
CA ASN A 192 -18.41 3.39 9.24
C ASN A 192 -17.12 4.13 9.62
N SER A 193 -16.00 3.49 9.31
CA SER A 193 -14.65 4.01 9.47
C SER A 193 -13.74 3.47 8.37
N LEU A 194 -12.53 4.03 8.28
CA LEU A 194 -11.48 3.53 7.37
C LEU A 194 -10.65 2.39 7.97
N ALA A 195 -10.99 1.93 9.17
CA ALA A 195 -10.45 0.72 9.78
C ALA A 195 -11.50 0.00 10.64
N PRO A 196 -12.53 -0.62 10.02
CA PRO A 196 -13.59 -1.27 10.77
C PRO A 196 -13.10 -2.41 11.67
N SER A 197 -11.96 -3.02 11.33
CA SER A 197 -11.30 -4.03 12.15
C SER A 197 -10.84 -3.53 13.53
N ASP A 198 -10.56 -2.24 13.70
CA ASP A 198 -10.15 -1.67 14.99
C ASP A 198 -11.26 -1.79 16.05
N SER A 199 -12.52 -1.85 15.61
CA SER A 199 -13.71 -2.01 16.44
C SER A 199 -14.29 -3.42 16.40
N CYS A 200 -13.56 -4.41 15.89
CA CYS A 200 -14.03 -5.78 15.71
C CYS A 200 -13.40 -6.72 16.75
N PRO A 201 -14.11 -7.13 17.83
CA PRO A 201 -13.53 -7.96 18.89
C PRO A 201 -13.05 -9.35 18.44
N THR A 202 -13.64 -9.90 17.39
CA THR A 202 -13.27 -11.22 16.84
C THR A 202 -12.14 -11.14 15.82
N TYR A 203 -11.79 -9.93 15.36
CA TYR A 203 -10.68 -9.75 14.42
C TYR A 203 -9.36 -10.10 15.10
N SER A 204 -8.57 -10.92 14.42
CA SER A 204 -7.25 -11.32 14.87
C SER A 204 -6.36 -11.61 13.68
N ASP A 205 -5.37 -10.75 13.46
CA ASP A 205 -4.32 -11.01 12.48
C ASP A 205 -3.32 -12.00 13.09
N ASN A 206 -3.29 -13.22 12.58
CA ASN A 206 -2.37 -14.26 13.04
C ASN A 206 -0.99 -14.19 12.35
N GLY A 207 -0.74 -13.18 11.52
CA GLY A 207 0.52 -12.96 10.82
C GLY A 207 0.92 -14.10 9.88
N GLY A 208 -0.06 -14.84 9.33
CA GLY A 208 0.17 -16.00 8.47
C GLY A 208 0.25 -17.34 9.19
N GLY A 209 0.30 -17.32 10.53
CA GLY A 209 0.19 -18.50 11.40
C GLY A 209 1.08 -19.68 10.99
N ALA A 210 0.52 -20.89 11.00
CA ALA A 210 1.24 -22.11 10.70
C ALA A 210 1.84 -22.17 9.28
N ASN A 211 1.22 -21.48 8.31
CA ASN A 211 1.71 -21.46 6.93
C ASN A 211 3.02 -20.69 6.81
N LEU A 212 3.09 -19.49 7.40
CA LEU A 212 4.33 -18.71 7.42
C LEU A 212 5.42 -19.44 8.21
N THR A 213 5.07 -20.02 9.37
CA THR A 213 6.04 -20.78 10.18
C THR A 213 6.62 -21.97 9.41
N ALA A 214 5.79 -22.75 8.71
CA ALA A 214 6.25 -23.87 7.90
C ALA A 214 7.20 -23.42 6.78
N TRP A 215 6.88 -22.31 6.12
CA TRP A 215 7.73 -21.75 5.06
C TRP A 215 9.06 -21.23 5.60
N ASN A 216 9.06 -20.44 6.68
CA ASN A 216 10.28 -19.95 7.31
C ASN A 216 11.21 -21.09 7.74
N ASN A 217 10.66 -22.16 8.31
CA ASN A 217 11.43 -23.36 8.67
C ASN A 217 12.04 -24.09 7.47
N LEU A 218 11.49 -23.90 6.27
CA LEU A 218 11.99 -24.52 5.04
C LEU A 218 13.16 -23.75 4.43
N TYR A 219 13.02 -22.43 4.21
CA TYR A 219 14.00 -21.68 3.43
C TYR A 219 15.09 -21.02 4.29
N LEU A 220 14.71 -20.50 5.47
CA LEU A 220 15.56 -19.61 6.25
C LEU A 220 16.82 -20.27 6.82
N PRO A 221 16.81 -21.54 7.29
CA PRO A 221 18.01 -22.17 7.83
C PRO A 221 19.20 -22.22 6.86
N ALA A 222 18.94 -22.41 5.57
CA ALA A 222 19.98 -22.40 4.54
C ALA A 222 20.58 -20.99 4.35
N VAL A 223 19.71 -19.96 4.36
CA VAL A 223 20.12 -18.55 4.30
C VAL A 223 20.97 -18.19 5.51
N THR A 224 20.52 -18.53 6.72
CA THR A 224 21.25 -18.28 7.97
C THR A 224 22.61 -18.94 7.98
N LYS A 225 22.69 -20.22 7.56
CA LYS A 225 23.96 -20.93 7.45
C LYS A 225 24.94 -20.21 6.51
N ARG A 226 24.46 -19.75 5.36
CA ARG A 226 25.29 -19.01 4.41
C ARG A 226 25.72 -17.65 4.98
N VAL A 227 24.80 -16.86 5.53
CA VAL A 227 25.11 -15.57 6.19
C VAL A 227 26.22 -15.74 7.24
N ASN A 228 26.10 -16.74 8.13
CA ASN A 228 27.11 -17.00 9.15
C ASN A 228 28.45 -17.50 8.57
N SER A 229 28.47 -18.10 7.37
CA SER A 229 29.71 -18.55 6.74
C SER A 229 30.63 -17.39 6.28
N HIS A 230 30.10 -16.18 6.14
CA HIS A 230 30.85 -14.97 5.81
C HIS A 230 31.40 -14.23 7.04
N ILE A 231 31.16 -14.77 8.24
CA ILE A 231 31.52 -14.14 9.51
C ILE A 231 32.51 -15.08 10.22
N HIS A 232 33.67 -14.55 10.58
CA HIS A 232 34.70 -15.32 11.28
C HIS A 232 34.90 -14.79 12.69
N GLY A 233 34.69 -15.63 13.70
CA GLY A 233 34.77 -15.24 15.11
C GLY A 233 33.63 -15.82 15.92
N ASN A 234 33.20 -15.12 16.96
CA ASN A 234 32.13 -15.59 17.85
C ASN A 234 30.76 -14.94 17.58
N LEU A 235 30.62 -14.10 16.55
CA LEU A 235 29.32 -13.61 16.11
C LEU A 235 28.61 -14.70 15.32
N ASN A 236 27.42 -15.10 15.79
CA ASN A 236 26.58 -16.08 15.10
C ASN A 236 25.11 -15.64 15.14
N PHE A 237 24.49 -15.50 13.97
CA PHE A 237 23.08 -15.16 13.83
C PHE A 237 22.19 -16.41 13.89
N THR A 238 21.01 -16.24 14.48
CA THR A 238 19.92 -17.21 14.48
C THR A 238 18.99 -16.95 13.30
N ASP A 239 18.09 -17.89 12.99
CA ASP A 239 17.05 -17.67 11.98
C ASP A 239 16.19 -16.44 12.32
N SER A 240 15.88 -16.23 13.62
CA SER A 240 15.15 -15.04 14.05
C SER A 240 15.91 -13.75 13.74
N ASP A 241 17.24 -13.73 13.90
CA ASP A 241 18.05 -12.55 13.55
C ASP A 241 18.05 -12.32 12.04
N VAL A 242 18.29 -13.36 11.24
CA VAL A 242 18.38 -13.24 9.78
C VAL A 242 17.03 -12.86 9.15
N SER A 243 15.92 -13.30 9.75
CA SER A 243 14.56 -12.98 9.26
C SER A 243 14.26 -11.48 9.20
N ILE A 244 14.98 -10.66 9.99
CA ILE A 244 14.73 -9.22 10.07
C ILE A 244 15.57 -8.39 9.10
N PHE A 245 16.60 -8.97 8.48
CA PHE A 245 17.53 -8.25 7.61
C PHE A 245 16.85 -7.66 6.35
N PRO A 246 15.94 -8.37 5.66
CA PRO A 246 15.29 -7.79 4.49
C PRO A 246 14.40 -6.59 4.85
N TYR A 247 13.71 -6.60 5.99
CA TYR A 247 12.95 -5.41 6.37
C TYR A 247 13.85 -4.29 6.92
N LEU A 248 14.99 -4.58 7.55
CA LEU A 248 16.02 -3.57 7.84
C LEU A 248 16.49 -2.87 6.55
N CYS A 249 16.72 -3.63 5.48
CA CYS A 249 17.01 -3.08 4.15
C CYS A 249 15.96 -2.06 3.72
N GLY A 250 14.68 -2.44 3.71
CA GLY A 250 13.59 -1.55 3.32
C GLY A 250 13.49 -0.31 4.19
N PHE A 251 13.46 -0.50 5.53
CA PHE A 251 13.29 0.60 6.48
C PHE A 251 14.47 1.59 6.48
N GLU A 252 15.71 1.11 6.59
CA GLU A 252 16.86 2.00 6.60
C GLU A 252 16.99 2.78 5.30
N THR A 253 16.63 2.16 4.16
CA THR A 253 16.68 2.82 2.86
C THR A 253 15.75 4.02 2.80
N GLN A 254 14.48 3.84 3.18
CA GLN A 254 13.52 4.96 3.18
C GLN A 254 13.76 5.99 4.30
N ILE A 255 14.37 5.60 5.43
CA ILE A 255 14.69 6.55 6.51
C ILE A 255 15.84 7.47 6.11
N THR A 256 16.89 6.90 5.50
CA THR A 256 18.14 7.61 5.21
C THR A 256 18.19 8.19 3.80
N GLY A 257 17.31 7.74 2.89
CA GLY A 257 17.32 8.10 1.48
C GLY A 257 18.50 7.48 0.71
N ARG A 258 19.13 6.44 1.23
CA ARG A 258 20.27 5.72 0.63
C ARG A 258 20.07 4.23 0.85
N GLU A 259 20.42 3.43 -0.15
CA GLU A 259 20.31 1.97 -0.03
C GLU A 259 21.07 1.47 1.21
N SER A 260 20.37 0.70 2.05
CA SER A 260 20.92 0.13 3.26
C SER A 260 21.90 -1.00 2.92
N PRO A 261 23.03 -1.13 3.64
CA PRO A 261 23.95 -2.25 3.43
C PRO A 261 23.30 -3.62 3.73
N TRP A 262 22.20 -3.67 4.50
CA TRP A 262 21.43 -4.90 4.71
C TRP A 262 20.83 -5.46 3.42
N CYS A 263 20.61 -4.62 2.40
CA CYS A 263 20.04 -5.03 1.11
C CYS A 263 20.94 -6.02 0.36
N ASN A 264 22.26 -5.91 0.54
CA ASN A 264 23.25 -6.75 -0.15
C ASN A 264 23.51 -8.09 0.56
N ILE A 265 22.88 -8.34 1.71
CA ILE A 265 23.06 -9.61 2.45
C ILE A 265 22.28 -10.77 1.81
N PHE A 266 21.20 -10.48 1.10
CA PHE A 266 20.35 -11.48 0.45
C PHE A 266 20.58 -11.46 -1.06
N ASN A 267 20.56 -12.64 -1.69
CA ASN A 267 20.53 -12.71 -3.14
C ASN A 267 19.07 -12.71 -3.65
N GLU A 268 18.90 -12.59 -4.96
CA GLU A 268 17.59 -12.51 -5.61
C GLU A 268 16.66 -13.70 -5.30
N ASP A 269 17.18 -14.94 -5.30
CA ASP A 269 16.37 -16.13 -5.01
C ASP A 269 15.87 -16.15 -3.55
N GLU A 270 16.68 -15.64 -2.63
CA GLU A 270 16.32 -15.53 -1.21
C GLU A 270 15.39 -14.37 -0.92
N LEU A 271 15.56 -13.25 -1.61
CA LEU A 271 14.59 -12.15 -1.58
C LEU A 271 13.24 -12.61 -2.12
N ARG A 272 13.21 -13.41 -3.20
CA ARG A 272 11.98 -14.04 -3.68
C ARG A 272 11.34 -14.96 -2.64
N LYS A 273 12.14 -15.72 -1.88
CA LYS A 273 11.64 -16.54 -0.76
C LYS A 273 11.13 -15.70 0.41
N TYR A 274 11.76 -14.55 0.68
CA TYR A 274 11.30 -13.59 1.67
C TYR A 274 9.99 -12.92 1.23
N GLU A 275 9.87 -12.49 -0.02
CA GLU A 275 8.62 -11.97 -0.61
C GLU A 275 7.51 -12.99 -0.42
N TYR A 276 7.76 -14.26 -0.76
CA TYR A 276 6.77 -15.31 -0.56
C TYR A 276 6.39 -15.54 0.91
N ALA A 277 7.32 -15.30 1.85
CA ALA A 277 6.99 -15.28 3.27
C ALA A 277 6.02 -14.12 3.59
N GLN A 278 6.22 -12.93 3.01
CA GLN A 278 5.28 -11.82 3.15
C GLN A 278 3.93 -12.10 2.46
N ASP A 279 3.92 -12.79 1.33
CA ASP A 279 2.70 -13.23 0.66
C ASP A 279 1.88 -14.14 1.58
N LEU A 280 2.51 -15.12 2.21
CA LEU A 280 1.85 -15.99 3.20
C LEU A 280 1.36 -15.22 4.43
N ARG A 281 2.16 -14.26 4.93
CA ARG A 281 1.77 -13.37 6.05
C ARG A 281 0.46 -12.64 5.72
N TYR A 282 0.42 -11.93 4.59
CA TYR A 282 -0.75 -11.13 4.21
C TYR A 282 -1.93 -12.03 3.77
N TYR A 283 -1.68 -13.08 2.98
CA TYR A 283 -2.74 -13.97 2.47
C TYR A 283 -3.50 -14.66 3.60
N TYR A 284 -2.80 -15.23 4.59
CA TYR A 284 -3.43 -15.97 5.69
C TYR A 284 -3.72 -15.12 6.93
N GLY A 285 -3.06 -13.97 7.11
CA GLY A 285 -3.28 -13.07 8.25
C GLY A 285 -4.55 -12.23 8.14
N SER A 286 -4.74 -11.55 7.00
CA SER A 286 -5.88 -10.66 6.76
C SER A 286 -6.40 -10.65 5.31
N GLY A 287 -5.86 -11.50 4.45
CA GLY A 287 -6.20 -11.63 3.03
C GLY A 287 -7.14 -12.80 2.73
N PRO A 288 -7.21 -13.29 1.48
CA PRO A 288 -8.20 -14.29 1.06
C PRO A 288 -8.17 -15.61 1.86
N GLY A 289 -7.03 -15.97 2.45
CA GLY A 289 -6.86 -17.17 3.29
C GLY A 289 -7.25 -16.98 4.76
N SER A 290 -7.69 -15.79 5.19
CA SER A 290 -7.94 -15.44 6.61
C SER A 290 -9.37 -15.68 7.10
N GLY A 291 -10.20 -16.43 6.34
CA GLY A 291 -11.57 -16.74 6.73
C GLY A 291 -12.50 -15.52 6.65
N LYS A 292 -13.01 -15.04 7.78
CA LYS A 292 -13.88 -13.83 7.82
C LYS A 292 -13.11 -12.53 8.08
N ASN A 293 -11.82 -12.61 8.45
CA ASN A 293 -11.04 -11.40 8.79
C ASN A 293 -10.78 -10.49 7.59
N TYR A 294 -10.82 -11.02 6.36
CA TYR A 294 -10.66 -10.20 5.16
C TYR A 294 -11.89 -9.37 4.83
N THR A 295 -13.08 -9.71 5.36
CA THR A 295 -14.35 -9.10 4.94
C THR A 295 -14.66 -7.77 5.63
N LEU A 296 -13.70 -7.20 6.37
CA LEU A 296 -13.94 -6.09 7.27
C LEU A 296 -13.91 -4.72 6.57
N MET A 297 -13.37 -4.65 5.36
CA MET A 297 -13.39 -3.43 4.54
C MET A 297 -14.59 -3.36 3.58
N GLN A 298 -15.47 -4.37 3.57
CA GLN A 298 -16.68 -4.40 2.76
C GLN A 298 -17.54 -3.12 2.89
N PRO A 299 -17.73 -2.52 4.08
CA PRO A 299 -18.49 -1.28 4.19
C PRO A 299 -17.86 -0.10 3.45
N VAL A 300 -16.52 -0.03 3.43
CA VAL A 300 -15.78 0.99 2.67
C VAL A 300 -15.88 0.71 1.18
N LEU A 301 -15.74 -0.54 0.76
CA LEU A 301 -15.90 -0.94 -0.64
C LEU A 301 -17.31 -0.62 -1.17
N ASN A 302 -18.35 -0.91 -0.39
CA ASN A 302 -19.73 -0.55 -0.74
C ASN A 302 -19.90 0.96 -0.88
N ALA A 303 -19.30 1.76 0.01
CA ALA A 303 -19.35 3.22 -0.07
C ALA A 303 -18.64 3.78 -1.32
N ILE A 304 -17.48 3.22 -1.67
CA ILE A 304 -16.74 3.58 -2.89
C ILE A 304 -17.58 3.25 -4.13
N VAL A 305 -18.11 2.04 -4.22
CA VAL A 305 -18.96 1.60 -5.35
C VAL A 305 -20.20 2.47 -5.47
N GLN A 306 -20.88 2.79 -4.36
CA GLN A 306 -22.02 3.69 -4.35
C GLN A 306 -21.65 5.07 -4.90
N ARG A 307 -20.50 5.63 -4.49
CA ARG A 307 -20.00 6.91 -5.03
C ARG A 307 -19.72 6.85 -6.53
N LEU A 308 -19.11 5.77 -7.02
CA LEU A 308 -18.87 5.59 -8.45
C LEU A 308 -20.19 5.48 -9.25
N VAL A 309 -21.20 4.80 -8.71
CA VAL A 309 -22.54 4.71 -9.31
C VAL A 309 -23.21 6.09 -9.36
N ASP A 310 -23.23 6.80 -8.23
CA ASP A 310 -23.83 8.13 -8.10
C ASP A 310 -23.15 9.18 -9.00
N GLY A 311 -21.84 9.04 -9.23
CA GLY A 311 -21.04 9.90 -10.09
C GLY A 311 -20.47 11.14 -9.39
N PRO A 312 -19.67 11.94 -10.13
CA PRO A 312 -18.84 13.01 -9.57
C PRO A 312 -19.64 14.24 -9.10
N ASN A 313 -20.83 14.48 -9.66
CA ASN A 313 -21.62 15.70 -9.39
C ASN A 313 -22.77 15.49 -8.39
N LYS A 314 -22.79 14.35 -7.68
CA LYS A 314 -23.88 14.03 -6.76
C LYS A 314 -23.79 14.92 -5.51
N THR A 315 -24.87 15.62 -5.21
CA THR A 315 -25.07 16.33 -3.94
C THR A 315 -25.80 15.43 -2.93
N TYR A 316 -25.32 15.43 -1.71
CA TYR A 316 -25.89 14.74 -0.54
C TYR A 316 -26.35 15.75 0.50
N VAL A 317 -27.20 15.30 1.42
CA VAL A 317 -27.55 16.05 2.63
C VAL A 317 -26.88 15.36 3.80
N ASN A 318 -25.97 16.06 4.48
CA ASN A 318 -25.23 15.51 5.61
C ASN A 318 -26.10 15.43 6.88
N SER A 319 -25.57 14.84 7.95
CA SER A 319 -26.29 14.67 9.22
C SER A 319 -26.67 15.98 9.92
N ASN A 320 -26.04 17.11 9.55
CA ASN A 320 -26.42 18.46 10.00
C ASN A 320 -27.49 19.12 9.11
N GLY A 321 -28.02 18.43 8.09
CA GLY A 321 -29.01 18.96 7.15
C GLY A 321 -28.42 19.89 6.09
N GLN A 322 -27.10 19.96 5.94
CA GLN A 322 -26.43 20.81 4.97
C GLN A 322 -26.18 20.05 3.67
N SER A 323 -26.31 20.75 2.54
CA SER A 323 -25.95 20.20 1.23
C SER A 323 -24.43 20.11 1.08
N TRP A 324 -23.94 18.97 0.63
CA TRP A 324 -22.53 18.73 0.37
C TRP A 324 -22.34 18.01 -0.97
N THR A 325 -21.43 18.52 -1.79
CA THR A 325 -21.06 17.91 -3.08
C THR A 325 -19.57 17.56 -3.02
N PRO A 326 -19.21 16.30 -2.76
CA PRO A 326 -17.82 15.85 -2.76
C PRO A 326 -17.19 15.98 -4.15
N GLY A 327 -15.89 16.28 -4.21
CA GLY A 327 -15.17 16.37 -5.48
C GLY A 327 -15.03 15.02 -6.21
N PRO A 328 -14.57 15.03 -7.47
CA PRO A 328 -14.40 13.83 -8.30
C PRO A 328 -13.23 12.95 -7.86
N LEU A 329 -12.28 13.46 -7.08
CA LEU A 329 -11.24 12.67 -6.43
C LEU A 329 -11.63 12.37 -4.98
N ILE A 330 -11.55 11.10 -4.56
CA ILE A 330 -11.81 10.65 -3.18
C ILE A 330 -10.54 10.02 -2.58
N PRO A 331 -9.70 10.82 -1.89
CA PRO A 331 -8.52 10.33 -1.18
C PRO A 331 -8.87 9.72 0.18
N MET A 332 -8.45 8.48 0.42
CA MET A 332 -8.63 7.79 1.71
C MET A 332 -7.31 7.20 2.20
N PHE A 333 -6.98 7.41 3.49
CA PHE A 333 -5.75 6.90 4.10
C PHE A 333 -6.03 5.97 5.28
N THR A 334 -5.35 4.82 5.31
CA THR A 334 -5.48 3.78 6.34
C THR A 334 -4.15 3.01 6.57
N ASN A 335 -4.17 1.83 7.20
CA ASN A 335 -2.99 0.97 7.38
C ASN A 335 -2.99 -0.22 6.40
N ASP A 336 -1.88 -0.95 6.36
CA ASP A 336 -1.67 -2.12 5.50
C ASP A 336 -2.68 -3.24 5.73
N GLY A 337 -3.06 -3.49 6.98
CA GLY A 337 -4.10 -4.50 7.28
C GLY A 337 -5.40 -4.23 6.53
N GLN A 338 -5.86 -2.97 6.53
CA GLN A 338 -7.07 -2.57 5.80
C GLN A 338 -6.88 -2.58 4.29
N ILE A 339 -5.71 -2.16 3.79
CA ILE A 339 -5.40 -2.29 2.36
C ILE A 339 -5.48 -3.75 1.92
N ASN A 340 -4.94 -4.67 2.72
CA ASN A 340 -4.97 -6.09 2.44
C ASN A 340 -6.38 -6.70 2.48
N GLN A 341 -7.19 -6.31 3.45
CA GLN A 341 -8.62 -6.67 3.52
C GLN A 341 -9.36 -6.21 2.28
N LEU A 342 -9.21 -4.93 1.90
CA LEU A 342 -9.83 -4.36 0.71
C LEU A 342 -9.38 -5.09 -0.57
N ALA A 343 -8.08 -5.38 -0.68
CA ALA A 343 -7.52 -6.12 -1.82
C ALA A 343 -8.17 -7.51 -2.00
N ALA A 344 -8.51 -8.18 -0.90
CA ALA A 344 -9.20 -9.46 -0.93
C ALA A 344 -10.68 -9.35 -1.36
N GLU A 345 -11.29 -8.17 -1.25
CA GLU A 345 -12.72 -7.96 -1.52
C GLU A 345 -13.01 -7.46 -2.94
N ILE A 346 -12.13 -6.61 -3.49
CA ILE A 346 -12.29 -5.95 -4.80
C ILE A 346 -12.38 -6.93 -6.00
N GLY A 347 -12.02 -8.20 -5.80
CA GLY A 347 -12.24 -9.29 -6.76
C GLY A 347 -11.11 -9.55 -7.75
N VAL A 348 -10.06 -8.73 -7.75
CA VAL A 348 -8.89 -8.94 -8.63
C VAL A 348 -8.13 -10.23 -8.31
N PHE A 349 -8.24 -10.74 -7.08
CA PHE A 349 -7.62 -11.99 -6.63
C PHE A 349 -8.58 -13.18 -6.54
N ASP A 350 -9.79 -13.11 -7.13
CA ASP A 350 -10.81 -14.16 -7.01
C ASP A 350 -10.40 -15.52 -7.59
N GLN A 351 -9.39 -15.54 -8.47
CA GLN A 351 -8.82 -16.77 -9.06
C GLN A 351 -7.55 -17.26 -8.34
N GLN A 352 -7.08 -16.56 -7.30
CA GLN A 352 -5.93 -17.01 -6.52
C GLN A 352 -6.30 -18.29 -5.75
N LYS A 353 -5.59 -19.38 -6.07
CA LYS A 353 -5.67 -20.62 -5.26
C LYS A 353 -4.97 -20.41 -3.91
N PRO A 354 -5.32 -21.17 -2.86
CA PRO A 354 -4.60 -21.13 -1.59
C PRO A 354 -3.08 -21.25 -1.77
N LEU A 355 -2.33 -20.33 -1.18
CA LEU A 355 -0.87 -20.30 -1.28
C LEU A 355 -0.27 -21.48 -0.50
N PRO A 356 0.46 -22.40 -1.15
CA PRO A 356 1.10 -23.52 -0.45
C PRO A 356 2.26 -23.05 0.44
N ASN A 357 2.45 -23.68 1.59
CA ASN A 357 3.51 -23.29 2.54
C ASN A 357 4.86 -24.01 2.34
N ASN A 358 5.01 -24.77 1.25
CA ASN A 358 6.17 -25.62 0.98
C ASN A 358 6.85 -25.36 -0.38
N LYS A 359 6.29 -24.45 -1.20
CA LYS A 359 6.86 -24.03 -2.48
C LYS A 359 6.25 -22.69 -2.91
N ILE A 360 6.95 -21.97 -3.77
CA ILE A 360 6.40 -20.82 -4.49
C ILE A 360 5.63 -21.37 -5.71
N PRO A 361 4.32 -21.11 -5.86
CA PRO A 361 3.57 -21.57 -7.02
C PRO A 361 3.92 -20.75 -8.27
N ASN A 362 3.90 -21.39 -9.44
CA ASN A 362 4.17 -20.72 -10.72
C ASN A 362 3.00 -19.84 -11.17
N ASP A 363 1.78 -20.13 -10.71
CA ASP A 363 0.53 -19.43 -11.02
C ASP A 363 0.13 -18.44 -9.89
N GLN A 364 1.12 -17.87 -9.19
CA GLN A 364 0.89 -16.86 -8.16
C GLN A 364 0.39 -15.55 -8.77
N ILE A 365 -0.74 -15.05 -8.27
CA ILE A 365 -1.34 -13.76 -8.65
C ILE A 365 -1.20 -12.77 -7.48
N PHE A 366 -1.41 -13.25 -6.25
CA PHE A 366 -1.32 -12.48 -5.02
C PHE A 366 0.15 -12.32 -4.60
N VAL A 367 0.71 -11.14 -4.86
CA VAL A 367 2.07 -10.74 -4.47
C VAL A 367 1.98 -9.45 -3.65
N ALA A 368 2.45 -9.48 -2.41
CA ALA A 368 2.24 -8.44 -1.43
C ALA A 368 2.91 -7.12 -1.85
N SER A 369 4.16 -7.15 -2.31
CA SER A 369 4.88 -5.95 -2.74
C SER A 369 4.25 -5.26 -3.97
N ASN A 370 3.32 -5.90 -4.68
CA ASN A 370 2.63 -5.26 -5.79
C ASN A 370 1.55 -4.26 -5.36
N TYR A 371 1.11 -4.26 -4.08
CA TYR A 371 0.03 -3.36 -3.63
C TYR A 371 0.09 -2.91 -2.17
N VAL A 372 0.77 -3.64 -1.28
CA VAL A 372 0.77 -3.37 0.17
C VAL A 372 2.07 -2.76 0.69
N THR A 373 2.92 -2.25 -0.21
CA THR A 373 4.15 -1.48 0.10
C THR A 373 3.88 -0.37 1.11
N MET A 374 4.93 0.26 1.64
CA MET A 374 4.74 1.59 2.23
C MET A 374 4.09 2.49 1.17
N ARG A 375 3.07 3.29 1.54
CA ARG A 375 2.19 4.03 0.60
C ARG A 375 1.42 3.13 -0.39
N GLY A 376 1.31 1.83 -0.14
CA GLY A 376 0.56 0.90 -0.98
C GLY A 376 -0.87 1.38 -1.23
N THR A 377 -1.30 1.43 -2.49
CA THR A 377 -2.51 2.13 -2.93
C THR A 377 -3.40 1.23 -3.79
N ILE A 378 -4.69 1.19 -3.46
CA ILE A 378 -5.75 0.62 -4.30
C ILE A 378 -6.57 1.77 -4.89
N GLY A 379 -6.51 1.94 -6.20
CA GLY A 379 -7.24 2.93 -6.97
C GLY A 379 -8.45 2.35 -7.69
N PHE A 380 -9.50 3.17 -7.80
CA PHE A 380 -10.72 2.91 -8.55
C PHE A 380 -10.95 4.09 -9.48
N GLU A 381 -10.90 3.86 -10.79
CA GLU A 381 -11.19 4.88 -11.80
C GLU A 381 -12.54 4.60 -12.45
N ARG A 382 -13.38 5.63 -12.55
CA ARG A 382 -14.60 5.59 -13.34
C ARG A 382 -14.30 6.08 -14.75
N LEU A 383 -14.27 5.15 -15.70
CA LEU A 383 -14.07 5.46 -17.11
C LEU A 383 -15.41 5.84 -17.74
N SER A 384 -15.38 6.88 -18.56
CA SER A 384 -16.47 7.29 -19.44
C SER A 384 -16.05 7.07 -20.89
N CYS A 385 -16.59 6.03 -21.52
CA CYS A 385 -16.25 5.66 -22.90
C CYS A 385 -17.54 5.64 -23.73
N SER A 386 -17.70 6.57 -24.67
CA SER A 386 -18.91 6.67 -25.51
C SER A 386 -20.24 6.61 -24.73
N ASN A 387 -20.34 7.41 -23.64
CA ASN A 387 -21.46 7.47 -22.70
C ASN A 387 -21.71 6.21 -21.84
N LYS A 388 -20.89 5.16 -21.95
CA LYS A 388 -20.92 4.01 -21.04
C LYS A 388 -19.92 4.22 -19.91
N LYS A 389 -20.25 3.67 -18.73
CA LYS A 389 -19.42 3.77 -17.52
C LYS A 389 -18.78 2.43 -17.19
N TYR A 390 -17.50 2.47 -16.87
CA TYR A 390 -16.72 1.32 -16.45
C TYR A 390 -15.93 1.66 -15.18
N VAL A 391 -15.53 0.64 -14.44
CA VAL A 391 -14.60 0.73 -13.33
C VAL A 391 -13.31 0.03 -13.72
N ARG A 392 -12.19 0.72 -13.55
CA ARG A 392 -10.85 0.16 -13.65
C ARG A 392 -10.22 0.14 -12.25
N ILE A 393 -9.67 -1.00 -11.87
CA ILE A 393 -8.98 -1.18 -10.58
C ILE A 393 -7.48 -1.12 -10.83
N VAL A 394 -6.78 -0.41 -9.94
CA VAL A 394 -5.35 -0.13 -10.06
C VAL A 394 -4.68 -0.44 -8.73
N LEU A 395 -3.63 -1.26 -8.73
CA LEU A 395 -2.81 -1.54 -7.55
C LEU A 395 -1.42 -0.95 -7.77
N ASN A 396 -1.02 0.02 -6.95
CA ASN A 396 0.24 0.76 -7.11
C ASN A 396 0.52 1.18 -8.56
N ASP A 397 -0.41 1.87 -9.21
CA ASP A 397 -0.29 2.35 -10.60
C ASP A 397 -0.28 1.24 -11.69
N ALA A 398 -0.47 -0.04 -11.34
CA ALA A 398 -0.66 -1.14 -12.31
C ALA A 398 -2.14 -1.55 -12.40
N VAL A 399 -2.63 -1.83 -13.62
CA VAL A 399 -4.05 -2.21 -13.82
C VAL A 399 -4.27 -3.68 -13.46
N TYR A 400 -5.27 -3.93 -12.62
CA TYR A 400 -5.67 -5.27 -12.20
C TYR A 400 -7.12 -5.56 -12.61
N PRO A 401 -7.36 -6.39 -13.64
CA PRO A 401 -8.70 -6.71 -14.08
C PRO A 401 -9.41 -7.62 -13.06
N VAL A 402 -10.73 -7.48 -12.94
CA VAL A 402 -11.55 -8.44 -12.20
C VAL A 402 -11.78 -9.64 -13.12
N PRO A 403 -11.34 -10.87 -12.79
CA PRO A 403 -11.34 -11.97 -13.75
C PRO A 403 -12.72 -12.31 -14.32
N SER A 404 -13.77 -12.15 -13.50
CA SER A 404 -15.18 -12.36 -13.87
C SER A 404 -15.83 -11.15 -14.56
N CYS A 405 -15.16 -9.99 -14.60
CA CYS A 405 -15.69 -8.77 -15.18
C CYS A 405 -14.59 -7.87 -15.77
N GLN A 406 -14.25 -8.13 -17.03
CA GLN A 406 -13.15 -7.45 -17.74
C GLN A 406 -13.49 -7.20 -19.22
N ASN A 407 -14.78 -7.06 -19.54
CA ASN A 407 -15.31 -6.90 -20.90
C ASN A 407 -15.41 -5.42 -21.36
N GLY A 408 -14.89 -4.47 -20.59
CA GLY A 408 -14.77 -3.07 -20.95
C GLY A 408 -13.41 -2.69 -21.56
N PRO A 409 -13.25 -1.45 -22.03
CA PRO A 409 -11.98 -0.92 -22.54
C PRO A 409 -10.83 -1.04 -21.52
N GLY A 410 -9.64 -1.43 -21.95
CA GLY A 410 -8.49 -1.65 -21.05
C GLY A 410 -8.74 -2.75 -20.00
N LYS A 411 -9.53 -3.78 -20.34
CA LYS A 411 -9.98 -4.85 -19.43
C LYS A 411 -10.72 -4.33 -18.18
N SER A 412 -11.36 -3.16 -18.28
CA SER A 412 -12.23 -2.62 -17.23
C SER A 412 -13.55 -3.40 -17.11
N CYS A 413 -14.28 -3.20 -16.01
CA CYS A 413 -15.59 -3.81 -15.76
C CYS A 413 -16.71 -2.79 -15.99
N PRO A 414 -17.81 -3.10 -16.70
CA PRO A 414 -18.99 -2.22 -16.73
C PRO A 414 -19.44 -1.87 -15.30
N LEU A 415 -19.68 -0.59 -15.03
CA LEU A 415 -19.90 -0.09 -13.67
C LEU A 415 -21.08 -0.78 -12.96
N GLU A 416 -22.18 -1.01 -13.67
CA GLU A 416 -23.35 -1.71 -13.14
C GLU A 416 -23.04 -3.19 -12.81
N SER A 417 -22.25 -3.85 -13.66
CA SER A 417 -21.81 -5.23 -13.43
C SER A 417 -20.88 -5.33 -12.22
N TYR A 418 -19.96 -4.36 -12.06
CA TYR A 418 -19.10 -4.30 -10.87
C TYR A 418 -19.92 -4.07 -9.60
N ALA A 419 -20.87 -3.13 -9.65
CA ALA A 419 -21.75 -2.85 -8.52
C ALA A 419 -22.58 -4.09 -8.11
N ALA A 420 -23.12 -4.82 -9.08
CA ALA A 420 -23.83 -6.07 -8.84
C ALA A 420 -22.93 -7.16 -8.23
N LEU A 421 -21.69 -7.29 -8.73
CA LEU A 421 -20.70 -8.23 -8.20
C LEU A 421 -20.38 -7.94 -6.72
N ILE A 422 -20.09 -6.68 -6.39
CA ILE A 422 -19.77 -6.27 -5.01
C ILE A 422 -20.99 -6.43 -4.10
N ALA A 423 -22.20 -6.09 -4.57
CA ALA A 423 -23.43 -6.32 -3.81
C ALA A 423 -23.66 -7.81 -3.49
N GLN A 424 -23.40 -8.70 -4.46
CA GLN A 424 -23.47 -10.15 -4.26
C GLN A 424 -22.44 -10.63 -3.24
N LYS A 425 -21.18 -10.16 -3.34
CA LYS A 425 -20.13 -10.47 -2.36
C LYS A 425 -20.52 -10.02 -0.95
N SER A 426 -20.91 -8.75 -0.79
CA SER A 426 -21.38 -8.18 0.47
C SER A 426 -22.50 -9.04 1.10
N LYS A 427 -23.49 -9.45 0.31
CA LYS A 427 -24.58 -10.33 0.78
C LYS A 427 -24.07 -11.69 1.25
N SER A 428 -23.12 -12.29 0.53
CA SER A 428 -22.56 -13.62 0.87
C SER A 428 -21.66 -13.62 2.11
N GLN A 429 -20.99 -12.49 2.38
CA GLN A 429 -20.10 -12.35 3.52
C GLN A 429 -20.87 -12.18 4.83
N GLY A 430 -22.08 -11.64 4.78
CA GLY A 430 -22.87 -11.28 5.97
C GLY A 430 -22.52 -9.89 6.47
N SER A 431 -23.04 -9.51 7.64
CA SER A 431 -22.75 -8.19 8.20
C SER A 431 -21.48 -8.19 9.03
N LEU A 432 -20.83 -7.03 9.10
CA LEU A 432 -19.72 -6.80 10.03
C LEU A 432 -20.14 -7.07 11.49
N VAL A 433 -21.38 -6.74 11.85
CA VAL A 433 -21.94 -7.00 13.19
C VAL A 433 -21.90 -8.48 13.54
N GLN A 434 -22.32 -9.35 12.61
CA GLN A 434 -22.28 -10.81 12.80
C GLN A 434 -20.84 -11.30 12.88
N THR A 435 -19.99 -10.86 11.95
CA THR A 435 -18.58 -11.24 11.88
C THR A 435 -17.84 -10.88 13.16
N CYS A 436 -18.14 -9.71 13.72
CA CYS A 436 -17.50 -9.14 14.91
C CYS A 436 -18.15 -9.53 16.24
N GLY A 437 -19.23 -10.33 16.22
CA GLY A 437 -19.94 -10.73 17.44
C GLY A 437 -20.57 -9.56 18.21
N LEU A 438 -20.92 -8.48 17.51
CA LEU A 438 -21.40 -7.23 18.12
C LEU A 438 -22.92 -7.28 18.38
N THR A 439 -23.33 -8.07 19.37
CA THR A 439 -24.74 -8.14 19.79
C THR A 439 -25.16 -6.78 20.37
N ASN A 440 -26.20 -6.15 19.80
CA ASN A 440 -26.80 -4.85 20.19
C ASN A 440 -26.27 -3.56 19.52
N SER A 441 -25.47 -3.65 18.45
CA SER A 441 -25.12 -2.46 17.65
C SER A 441 -26.32 -1.96 16.85
N THR A 442 -26.72 -0.69 17.05
CA THR A 442 -27.75 0.00 16.26
C THR A 442 -27.11 0.99 15.26
N GLY A 443 -27.78 1.32 14.15
CA GLY A 443 -27.31 2.34 13.19
C GLY A 443 -26.58 1.79 11.95
N ALA A 444 -25.47 2.42 11.53
CA ALA A 444 -24.68 2.09 10.31
C ALA A 444 -24.22 0.61 10.27
N ALA A 445 -24.16 -0.03 11.43
CA ALA A 445 -23.98 -1.48 11.60
C ALA A 445 -24.99 -2.34 10.78
N SER A 446 -26.16 -1.79 10.44
CA SER A 446 -27.25 -2.50 9.73
C SER A 446 -27.17 -2.44 8.20
N THR A 447 -26.50 -1.45 7.61
CA THR A 447 -26.47 -1.22 6.15
C THR A 447 -25.22 -1.79 5.46
N ASN A 448 -24.26 -2.30 6.24
CA ASN A 448 -22.96 -2.79 5.79
C ASN A 448 -22.27 -1.83 4.80
N THR A 449 -22.49 -0.52 4.94
CA THR A 449 -22.02 0.52 4.02
C THR A 449 -21.61 1.73 4.84
N ALA A 450 -20.37 2.17 4.67
CA ALA A 450 -19.86 3.37 5.34
C ALA A 450 -20.51 4.63 4.72
N THR A 451 -20.71 5.67 5.53
CA THR A 451 -21.38 6.90 5.13
C THR A 451 -20.47 8.13 5.14
N PHE A 452 -19.23 8.04 5.63
CA PHE A 452 -18.30 9.18 5.64
C PHE A 452 -17.97 9.76 4.24
N LEU A 453 -18.26 9.01 3.17
CA LEU A 453 -18.13 9.50 1.79
C LEU A 453 -19.34 10.30 1.28
N VAL A 454 -20.45 10.30 2.03
CA VAL A 454 -21.71 11.00 1.71
C VAL A 454 -22.22 11.90 2.84
N ASP A 455 -21.56 11.86 4.00
CA ASP A 455 -21.84 12.65 5.19
C ASP A 455 -20.52 13.13 5.80
N ASN A 456 -20.26 14.43 5.73
CA ASN A 456 -19.06 15.09 6.25
C ASN A 456 -19.30 15.82 7.59
N ALA A 457 -20.31 15.38 8.33
CA ALA A 457 -20.70 15.92 9.62
C ALA A 457 -20.86 14.83 10.71
N LEU A 458 -20.19 13.69 10.55
CA LEU A 458 -20.35 12.56 11.46
C LEU A 458 -19.86 12.90 12.87
N SER A 459 -20.64 12.54 13.89
CA SER A 459 -20.30 12.87 15.29
C SER A 459 -19.03 12.19 15.83
N TRP A 460 -18.47 11.22 15.10
CA TRP A 460 -17.21 10.52 15.43
C TRP A 460 -16.07 10.85 14.46
N GLU A 461 -16.16 11.99 13.76
CA GLU A 461 -15.04 12.52 12.98
C GLU A 461 -14.62 13.91 13.49
N TYR A 462 -13.45 14.36 13.09
CA TYR A 462 -12.98 15.73 13.30
C TYR A 462 -12.10 16.17 12.14
N VAL A 463 -12.01 17.48 11.91
CA VAL A 463 -11.24 18.04 10.78
C VAL A 463 -9.88 18.53 11.25
N VAL A 464 -8.84 18.21 10.48
CA VAL A 464 -7.53 18.85 10.58
C VAL A 464 -7.11 19.45 9.24
N LYS A 465 -6.25 20.47 9.28
CA LYS A 465 -5.67 21.07 8.07
C LYS A 465 -4.44 20.29 7.56
N PRO A 466 -4.17 20.35 6.24
CA PRO A 466 -2.97 19.78 5.61
C PRO A 466 -1.65 20.16 6.26
#